data_AF-A0A3S2U6V7-F1
#
_entry.id   AF-A0A3S2U6V7-F1
#
_cell.length_a   1.000
_cell.length_b   1.000
_cell.length_c   1.000
_cell.angle_alpha   90.00
_cell.angle_beta   90.00
_cell.angle_gamma   90.00
#
_symmetry.space_group_name_H-M   'P 1'
#
loop_
_entity.id
_entity.type
_entity.pdbx_description
1 polymer ?
#
loop_
_entity_poly.entity_id
_entity_poly.type
_entity_poly.pdbx_seq_one_letter_code
_entity_poly.pdbx_strand_id
1 'polypeptide(L)'
;MTSQSDLRRQQGEKLIVKLSEIQGGMENFVDQEITDGLISDLLVIIKQFPIDILPYAAISQFVYNNHLEDFTYFFEQLTDGVYDVADSNDPNFKKYLKLLEHMELADQQKVALFNKQKEEIEKLKRFNSTYEASANELKQVTKKIDELQETSKNMTTNFISILGIFAGILMGAFGALQGFTSLFANADKLSLGKLLIISSISASSVILILFLLLNGVAKLTNKSLSSSTRSDDNIFNRHPTLIIIYGILILISLVGSALELSNTVINYAPEGYWWIVPGVWFIYFITVLKTKKFFILK
;
A
#
# COMPACT_ATOMS: atom_id res chain seq x y z
N MET A 1 14.83 7.25 73.69
CA MET A 1 15.55 8.20 72.81
C MET A 1 14.83 8.22 71.48
N THR A 2 13.91 9.16 71.26
CA THR A 2 13.38 9.43 69.92
C THR A 2 14.54 9.96 69.08
N SER A 3 14.75 9.37 67.90
CA SER A 3 15.79 9.82 66.99
C SER A 3 15.49 11.27 66.56
N GLN A 4 16.51 12.10 66.36
CA GLN A 4 16.32 13.46 65.82
C GLN A 4 15.55 13.46 64.49
N SER A 5 15.58 12.36 63.74
CA SER A 5 14.74 12.16 62.54
C SER A 5 13.24 12.14 62.85
N ASP A 6 12.85 11.49 63.94
CA ASP A 6 11.43 11.27 64.29
C ASP A 6 10.80 12.56 64.80
N LEU A 7 11.58 13.34 65.56
CA LEU A 7 11.18 14.67 66.01
C LEU A 7 10.96 15.62 64.82
N ARG A 8 11.86 15.60 63.83
CA ARG A 8 11.72 16.43 62.62
C ARG A 8 10.53 16.03 61.76
N ARG A 9 10.24 14.73 61.70
CA ARG A 9 9.07 14.21 60.99
C ARG A 9 7.77 14.65 61.66
N GLN A 10 7.68 14.55 62.98
CA GLN A 10 6.52 15.06 63.73
C GLN A 10 6.34 16.58 63.61
N GLN A 11 7.44 17.36 63.60
CA GLN A 11 7.40 18.80 63.37
C GLN A 11 6.93 19.14 61.94
N GLY A 12 7.38 18.37 60.94
CA GLY A 12 6.95 18.51 59.56
C GLY A 12 5.48 18.19 59.36
N GLU A 13 4.97 17.11 59.96
CA GLU A 13 3.56 16.73 59.89
C GLU A 13 2.66 17.81 60.50
N LYS A 14 3.03 18.36 61.67
CA LYS A 14 2.29 19.48 62.29
C LYS A 14 2.27 20.72 61.40
N LEU A 15 3.38 21.03 60.73
CA LEU A 15 3.48 22.16 59.82
C LEU A 15 2.57 21.98 58.60
N ILE A 16 2.60 20.79 57.98
CA ILE A 16 1.74 20.48 56.82
C ILE A 16 0.27 20.61 57.19
N VAL A 17 -0.16 20.03 58.32
CA VAL A 17 -1.56 20.12 58.77
C VAL A 17 -1.98 21.58 58.92
N LYS A 18 -1.16 22.43 59.56
CA LYS A 18 -1.52 23.83 59.76
C LYS A 18 -1.53 24.63 58.45
N LEU A 19 -0.59 24.38 57.54
CA LEU A 19 -0.59 25.01 56.21
C LEU A 19 -1.83 24.58 55.40
N SER A 20 -2.25 23.32 55.48
CA SER A 20 -3.48 22.84 54.85
C SER A 20 -4.75 23.43 55.48
N GLU A 21 -4.77 23.64 56.80
CA GLU A 21 -5.88 24.33 57.49
C GLU A 21 -6.00 25.79 57.03
N ILE A 22 -4.86 26.50 56.91
CA ILE A 22 -4.85 27.88 56.42
C ILE A 22 -5.31 27.94 54.97
N GLN A 23 -4.80 27.04 54.12
CA GLN A 23 -5.22 26.96 52.72
C GLN A 23 -6.73 26.70 52.60
N GLY A 24 -7.26 25.74 53.36
CA GLY A 24 -8.70 25.48 53.39
C GLY A 24 -9.53 26.65 53.96
N GLY A 25 -8.98 27.43 54.90
CA GLY A 25 -9.62 28.65 55.40
C GLY A 25 -9.66 29.78 54.36
N MET A 26 -8.58 29.93 53.59
CA MET A 26 -8.43 30.92 52.53
C MET A 26 -9.29 30.60 51.29
N GLU A 27 -9.40 29.33 50.91
CA GLU A 27 -10.26 28.89 49.78
C GLU A 27 -11.77 29.04 50.07
N ASN A 28 -12.19 28.99 51.34
CA ASN A 28 -13.59 29.05 51.74
C ASN A 28 -14.11 30.47 52.05
N PHE A 29 -13.38 31.53 51.67
CA PHE A 29 -13.74 32.93 51.95
C PHE A 29 -14.12 33.20 53.42
N VAL A 30 -13.38 32.60 54.36
CA VAL A 30 -13.62 32.77 55.80
C VAL A 30 -13.20 34.19 56.23
N ASP A 31 -13.89 34.75 57.24
CA ASP A 31 -13.67 36.09 57.80
C ASP A 31 -12.17 36.39 58.04
N GLN A 32 -11.72 37.62 57.73
CA GLN A 32 -10.30 38.00 57.75
C GLN A 32 -9.68 37.79 59.14
N GLU A 33 -10.48 38.02 60.19
CA GLU A 33 -10.13 37.82 61.59
C GLU A 33 -9.82 36.34 61.94
N ILE A 34 -10.46 35.38 61.27
CA ILE A 34 -10.21 33.94 61.46
C ILE A 34 -8.93 33.52 60.75
N THR A 35 -8.67 34.07 59.55
CA THR A 35 -7.46 33.80 58.77
C THR A 35 -6.22 34.33 59.50
N ASP A 36 -6.29 35.55 60.05
CA ASP A 36 -5.22 36.13 60.88
C ASP A 36 -4.96 35.32 62.15
N GLY A 37 -6.03 34.75 62.75
CA GLY A 37 -5.93 33.81 63.86
C GLY A 37 -5.19 32.52 63.50
N LEU A 38 -5.47 31.93 62.34
CA LEU A 38 -4.79 30.72 61.85
C LEU A 38 -3.32 30.99 61.50
N ILE A 39 -3.01 32.18 60.97
CA ILE A 39 -1.63 32.62 60.71
C ILE A 39 -0.89 32.83 62.03
N SER A 40 -1.52 33.45 63.02
CA SER A 40 -0.94 33.61 64.37
C SER A 40 -0.57 32.26 65.00
N ASP A 41 -1.46 31.26 64.90
CA ASP A 41 -1.19 29.89 65.34
C ASP A 41 0.01 29.25 64.60
N LEU A 42 0.13 29.48 63.30
CA LEU A 42 1.27 29.02 62.50
C LEU A 42 2.58 29.65 63.00
N LEU A 43 2.58 30.96 63.27
CA LEU A 43 3.74 31.66 63.82
C LEU A 43 4.14 31.08 65.20
N VAL A 44 3.16 30.74 66.04
CA VAL A 44 3.41 30.07 67.34
C VAL A 44 4.06 28.69 67.15
N ILE A 45 3.61 27.90 66.18
CA ILE A 45 4.22 26.59 65.86
C ILE A 45 5.67 26.79 65.39
N ILE A 46 5.93 27.79 64.56
CA ILE A 46 7.28 28.09 64.05
C ILE A 46 8.22 28.54 65.18
N LYS A 47 7.72 29.28 66.19
CA LYS A 47 8.48 29.66 67.39
C LYS A 47 8.97 28.46 68.20
N GLN A 48 8.21 27.36 68.21
CA GLN A 48 8.57 26.13 68.93
C GLN A 48 9.70 25.35 68.26
N PHE A 49 10.06 25.68 67.02
CA PHE A 49 11.18 25.04 66.35
C PHE A 49 12.53 25.58 66.84
N PRO A 50 13.56 24.71 67.00
CA PRO A 50 14.90 25.14 67.37
C PRO A 50 15.41 26.19 66.38
N ILE A 51 16.20 27.15 66.90
CA ILE A 51 16.42 28.47 66.30
C ILE A 51 16.87 28.46 64.82
N ASP A 52 17.48 27.37 64.33
CA ASP A 52 18.04 27.29 62.98
C ASP A 52 17.49 26.21 62.05
N ILE A 53 16.51 25.40 62.47
CA ILE A 53 16.12 24.19 61.70
C ILE A 53 14.63 24.19 61.38
N LEU A 54 14.28 24.61 60.15
CA LEU A 54 12.96 24.42 59.57
C LEU A 54 12.86 23.06 58.86
N PRO A 55 11.68 22.41 58.84
CA PRO A 55 11.45 21.17 58.12
C PRO A 55 11.19 21.43 56.62
N TYR A 56 12.23 21.80 55.86
CA TYR A 56 12.11 22.11 54.42
C TYR A 56 11.50 20.99 53.58
N ALA A 57 11.75 19.72 53.92
CA ALA A 57 11.13 18.60 53.23
C ALA A 57 9.59 18.62 53.33
N ALA A 58 9.05 19.01 54.48
CA ALA A 58 7.61 19.11 54.71
C ALA A 58 7.01 20.30 53.94
N ILE A 59 7.75 21.42 53.88
CA ILE A 59 7.40 22.60 53.10
C ILE A 59 7.33 22.25 51.61
N SER A 60 8.40 21.64 51.06
CA SER A 60 8.41 21.20 49.67
C SER A 60 7.32 20.17 49.38
N GLN A 61 7.05 19.23 50.29
CA GLN A 61 5.96 18.26 50.12
C GLN A 61 4.60 18.96 50.02
N PHE A 62 4.34 19.96 50.86
CA PHE A 62 3.12 20.76 50.79
C PHE A 62 3.01 21.48 49.43
N VAL A 63 4.06 22.15 48.97
CA VAL A 63 4.05 22.86 47.68
C VAL A 63 3.83 21.92 46.50
N TYR A 64 4.45 20.74 46.50
CA TYR A 64 4.35 19.76 45.41
C TYR A 64 2.99 19.06 45.35
N ASN A 65 2.30 18.92 46.48
CA ASN A 65 0.98 18.28 46.53
C ASN A 65 -0.17 19.21 46.10
N ASN A 66 0.04 20.53 46.14
CA ASN A 66 -0.95 21.51 45.73
C ASN A 66 -1.00 21.71 44.21
N HIS A 67 -2.09 22.24 43.66
CA HIS A 67 -2.13 22.64 42.25
C HIS A 67 -1.36 23.96 42.04
N LEU A 68 -0.80 24.15 40.82
CA LEU A 68 0.04 25.30 40.49
C LEU A 68 -0.72 26.63 40.58
N GLU A 69 -1.98 26.67 40.14
CA GLU A 69 -2.79 27.90 40.11
C GLU A 69 -3.28 28.28 41.52
N ASP A 70 -3.70 27.29 42.33
CA ASP A 70 -4.20 27.50 43.69
C ASP A 70 -3.08 27.90 44.67
N PHE A 71 -1.87 27.38 44.46
CA PHE A 71 -0.73 27.66 45.33
C PHE A 71 -0.23 29.11 45.22
N THR A 72 -0.21 29.70 44.03
CA THR A 72 0.24 31.08 43.84
C THR A 72 -0.62 32.07 44.63
N TYR A 73 -1.94 31.92 44.54
CA TYR A 73 -2.90 32.75 45.27
C TYR A 73 -2.76 32.57 46.78
N PHE A 74 -2.66 31.32 47.24
CA PHE A 74 -2.42 31.00 48.64
C PHE A 74 -1.10 31.62 49.15
N PHE A 75 -0.03 31.52 48.36
CA PHE A 75 1.28 32.03 48.76
C PHE A 75 1.31 33.54 48.88
N GLU A 76 0.64 34.27 47.97
CA GLU A 76 0.47 35.72 48.08
C GLU A 76 -0.27 36.11 49.37
N GLN A 77 -1.42 35.48 49.65
CA GLN A 77 -2.19 35.76 50.86
C GLN A 77 -1.46 35.41 52.16
N LEU A 78 -0.76 34.28 52.17
CA LEU A 78 0.05 33.87 53.31
C LEU A 78 1.21 34.85 53.53
N THR A 79 1.83 35.34 52.46
CA THR A 79 2.90 36.34 52.54
C THR A 79 2.38 37.62 53.17
N ASP A 80 1.27 38.16 52.67
CA ASP A 80 0.66 39.39 53.18
C ASP A 80 0.25 39.24 54.66
N GLY A 81 -0.44 38.15 55.00
CA GLY A 81 -0.86 37.92 56.39
C GLY A 81 0.29 37.66 57.36
N VAL A 82 1.42 37.08 56.90
CA VAL A 82 2.63 36.99 57.73
C VAL A 82 3.24 38.37 57.97
N TYR A 83 3.23 39.28 56.99
CA TYR A 83 3.71 40.66 57.18
C TYR A 83 2.79 41.49 58.09
N ASP A 84 1.48 41.24 58.07
CA ASP A 84 0.51 41.95 58.91
C ASP A 84 0.55 41.48 60.37
N VAL A 85 0.75 40.18 60.61
CA VAL A 85 0.70 39.59 61.97
C VAL A 85 2.09 39.54 62.64
N ALA A 86 3.18 39.43 61.89
CA ALA A 86 4.52 39.30 62.46
C ALA A 86 5.17 40.66 62.74
N ASP A 87 5.54 40.91 63.99
CA ASP A 87 6.38 42.08 64.33
C ASP A 87 7.80 41.90 63.77
N SER A 88 8.24 42.87 62.96
CA SER A 88 9.61 42.94 62.42
C SER A 88 10.72 42.90 63.49
N ASN A 89 10.41 43.27 64.74
CA ASN A 89 11.33 43.19 65.87
C ASN A 89 11.32 41.82 66.58
N ASP A 90 10.47 40.86 66.18
CA ASP A 90 10.46 39.50 66.73
C ASP A 90 11.78 38.78 66.37
N PRO A 91 12.52 38.22 67.36
CA PRO A 91 13.70 37.40 67.10
C PRO A 91 13.49 36.25 66.11
N ASN A 92 12.25 35.80 65.92
CA ASN A 92 11.86 34.72 65.00
C ASN A 92 11.41 35.22 63.61
N PHE A 93 11.36 36.54 63.36
CA PHE A 93 10.95 37.09 62.07
C PHE A 93 11.74 36.49 60.89
N LYS A 94 13.06 36.27 61.09
CA LYS A 94 13.95 35.61 60.14
C LYS A 94 13.52 34.16 59.80
N LYS A 95 12.86 33.44 60.71
CA LYS A 95 12.35 32.09 60.44
C LYS A 95 11.10 32.13 59.55
N TYR A 96 10.23 33.12 59.73
CA TYR A 96 9.05 33.27 58.88
C TYR A 96 9.47 33.59 57.44
N LEU A 97 10.43 34.50 57.27
CA LEU A 97 11.04 34.78 55.97
C LEU A 97 11.64 33.53 55.32
N LYS A 98 12.41 32.73 56.09
CA LYS A 98 12.96 31.46 55.58
C LYS A 98 11.87 30.47 55.14
N LEU A 99 10.72 30.43 55.82
CA LEU A 99 9.60 29.59 55.41
C LEU A 99 9.04 30.07 54.06
N LEU A 100 8.78 31.37 53.92
CA LEU A 100 8.28 31.99 52.68
C LEU A 100 9.24 31.76 51.51
N GLU A 101 10.53 32.09 51.69
CA GLU A 101 11.56 31.88 50.66
C GLU A 101 11.67 30.41 50.24
N HIS A 102 11.56 29.46 51.18
CA HIS A 102 11.60 28.04 50.85
C HIS A 102 10.35 27.54 50.13
N MET A 103 9.17 28.12 50.42
CA MET A 103 7.94 27.84 49.67
C MET A 103 8.05 28.37 48.24
N GLU A 104 8.50 29.60 48.07
CA GLU A 104 8.71 30.20 46.75
C GLU A 104 9.72 29.39 45.92
N LEU A 105 10.85 29.03 46.52
CA LEU A 105 11.86 28.19 45.86
C LEU A 105 11.30 26.83 45.44
N ALA A 106 10.51 26.19 46.31
CA ALA A 106 9.90 24.89 46.01
C ALA A 106 8.88 25.00 44.86
N ASP A 107 8.15 26.11 44.78
CA ASP A 107 7.19 26.37 43.72
C ASP A 107 7.88 26.61 42.38
N GLN A 108 8.89 27.48 42.34
CA GLN A 108 9.70 27.71 41.15
C GLN A 108 10.32 26.40 40.61
N GLN A 109 10.79 25.52 41.49
CA GLN A 109 11.31 24.20 41.11
C GLN A 109 10.23 23.30 40.50
N LYS A 110 9.03 23.27 41.10
CA LYS A 110 7.88 22.51 40.61
C LYS A 110 7.43 23.02 39.23
N VAL A 111 7.29 24.33 39.05
CA VAL A 111 6.96 24.98 37.77
C VAL A 111 7.97 24.58 36.69
N ALA A 112 9.27 24.71 36.99
CA ALA A 112 10.33 24.36 36.04
C ALA A 112 10.29 22.88 35.65
N LEU A 113 10.08 21.98 36.61
CA LEU A 113 9.96 20.55 36.38
C LEU A 113 8.73 20.23 35.51
N PHE A 114 7.58 20.82 35.81
CA PHE A 114 6.34 20.62 35.07
C PHE A 114 6.48 21.09 33.61
N ASN A 115 7.05 22.26 33.39
CA ASN A 115 7.29 22.79 32.04
C ASN A 115 8.20 21.87 31.22
N LYS A 116 9.30 21.39 31.83
CA LYS A 116 10.20 20.44 31.17
C LYS A 116 9.51 19.11 30.84
N GLN A 117 8.69 18.59 31.76
CA GLN A 117 7.91 17.36 31.51
C GLN A 117 6.90 17.56 30.38
N LYS A 118 6.21 18.71 30.35
CA LYS A 118 5.25 19.06 29.30
C LYS A 118 5.93 19.09 27.93
N GLU A 119 7.11 19.71 27.82
CA GLU A 119 7.88 19.73 26.58
C GLU A 119 8.28 18.33 26.11
N GLU A 120 8.77 17.48 27.00
CA GLU A 120 9.14 16.10 26.67
C GLU A 120 7.94 15.26 26.24
N ILE A 121 6.79 15.42 26.91
CA ILE A 121 5.53 14.74 26.52
C ILE A 121 5.08 15.18 25.12
N GLU A 122 5.17 16.48 24.80
CA GLU A 122 4.82 16.97 23.47
C GLU A 122 5.79 16.47 22.39
N LYS A 123 7.09 16.36 22.68
CA LYS A 123 8.07 15.72 21.78
C LYS A 123 7.73 14.24 21.55
N LEU A 124 7.40 13.50 22.61
CA LEU A 124 7.00 12.09 22.53
C LEU A 124 5.73 11.89 21.70
N LYS A 125 4.71 12.74 21.87
CA LYS A 125 3.49 12.71 21.05
C LYS A 125 3.79 12.93 19.58
N ARG A 126 4.61 13.94 19.25
CA ARG A 126 5.05 14.20 17.88
C ARG A 126 5.78 13.01 17.30
N PHE A 127 6.76 12.46 18.03
CA PHE A 127 7.51 11.27 17.61
C PHE A 127 6.59 10.08 17.35
N ASN A 128 5.64 9.79 18.24
CA ASN A 128 4.70 8.69 18.06
C ASN A 128 3.81 8.88 16.82
N SER A 129 3.33 10.10 16.57
CA SER A 129 2.54 10.40 15.36
C SER A 129 3.34 10.20 14.07
N THR A 130 4.62 10.58 14.05
CA THR A 130 5.51 10.35 12.91
C THR A 130 5.79 8.87 12.72
N TYR A 131 6.00 8.14 13.82
CA TYR A 131 6.23 6.70 13.79
C TYR A 131 5.03 5.94 13.21
N GLU A 132 3.81 6.28 13.62
CA GLU A 132 2.58 5.68 13.07
C GLU A 132 2.42 5.97 11.57
N ALA A 133 2.72 7.19 11.13
CA ALA A 133 2.71 7.55 9.71
C ALA A 133 3.72 6.71 8.91
N SER A 134 4.97 6.63 9.36
CA SER A 134 6.01 5.81 8.71
C SER A 134 5.68 4.32 8.71
N ALA A 135 5.06 3.79 9.78
CA ALA A 135 4.63 2.40 9.84
C ALA A 135 3.53 2.10 8.80
N ASN A 136 2.61 3.04 8.58
CA ASN A 136 1.58 2.91 7.56
C ASN A 136 2.15 2.99 6.14
N GLU A 137 3.11 3.90 5.89
CA GLU A 137 3.82 3.97 4.61
C GLU A 137 4.56 2.66 4.30
N LEU A 138 5.26 2.09 5.29
CA LEU A 138 5.95 0.79 5.14
C LEU A 138 4.99 -0.34 4.79
N LYS A 139 3.81 -0.40 5.40
CA LYS A 139 2.78 -1.39 5.04
C LYS A 139 2.32 -1.24 3.59
N GLN A 140 2.13 -0.01 3.12
CA GLN A 140 1.76 0.24 1.73
C GLN A 140 2.87 -0.14 0.75
N VAL A 141 4.13 0.17 1.07
CA VAL A 141 5.30 -0.22 0.27
C VAL A 141 5.41 -1.74 0.19
N THR A 142 5.26 -2.44 1.31
CA THR A 142 5.31 -3.91 1.37
C THR A 142 4.24 -4.52 0.47
N LYS A 143 3.00 -4.02 0.55
CA LYS A 143 1.91 -4.49 -0.32
C LYS A 143 2.22 -4.28 -1.80
N LYS A 144 2.78 -3.13 -2.18
CA LYS A 144 3.19 -2.86 -3.56
C LYS A 144 4.31 -3.80 -4.03
N ILE A 145 5.25 -4.15 -3.14
CA ILE A 145 6.33 -5.11 -3.45
C ILE A 145 5.73 -6.49 -3.72
N ASP A 146 4.77 -6.94 -2.91
CA ASP A 146 4.10 -8.23 -3.11
C ASP A 146 3.34 -8.27 -4.46
N GLU A 147 2.60 -7.20 -4.78
CA GLU A 147 1.90 -7.05 -6.07
C GLU A 147 2.89 -7.05 -7.26
N LEU A 148 4.04 -6.39 -7.12
CA LEU A 148 5.09 -6.39 -8.14
C LEU A 148 5.74 -7.76 -8.30
N GLN A 149 5.98 -8.49 -7.21
CA GLN A 149 6.55 -9.83 -7.24
C GLN A 149 5.60 -10.81 -7.93
N GLU A 150 4.30 -10.75 -7.63
CA GLU A 150 3.29 -11.55 -8.30
C GLU A 150 3.23 -11.22 -9.80
N THR A 151 3.21 -9.92 -10.14
CA THR A 151 3.22 -9.47 -11.54
C THR A 151 4.47 -9.95 -12.27
N SER A 152 5.65 -9.87 -11.63
CA SER A 152 6.92 -10.35 -12.20
C SER A 152 6.90 -11.86 -12.46
N LYS A 153 6.42 -12.65 -11.50
CA LYS A 153 6.26 -14.10 -11.67
C LYS A 153 5.31 -14.45 -12.82
N ASN A 154 4.22 -13.70 -12.94
CA ASN A 154 3.26 -13.84 -14.04
C ASN A 154 3.91 -13.46 -15.39
N MET A 155 4.71 -12.38 -15.43
CA MET A 155 5.46 -11.99 -16.63
C MET A 155 6.45 -13.08 -17.05
N THR A 156 7.24 -13.64 -16.13
CA THR A 156 8.18 -14.74 -16.44
C THR A 156 7.45 -15.95 -17.01
N THR A 157 6.31 -16.33 -16.41
CA THR A 157 5.48 -17.45 -16.89
C THR A 157 4.96 -17.17 -18.31
N ASN A 158 4.50 -15.94 -18.58
CA ASN A 158 4.06 -15.51 -19.90
C ASN A 158 5.22 -15.55 -20.92
N PHE A 159 6.43 -15.11 -20.55
CA PHE A 159 7.61 -15.18 -21.41
C PHE A 159 7.99 -16.61 -21.78
N ILE A 160 8.02 -17.53 -20.80
CA ILE A 160 8.31 -18.94 -21.06
C ILE A 160 7.25 -19.53 -22.01
N SER A 161 5.99 -19.18 -21.80
CA SER A 161 4.88 -19.64 -22.65
C SER A 161 5.01 -19.11 -24.09
N ILE A 162 5.29 -17.81 -24.27
CA ILE A 162 5.52 -17.21 -25.59
C ILE A 162 6.73 -17.86 -26.28
N LEU A 163 7.82 -18.08 -25.55
CA LEU A 163 9.02 -18.73 -26.08
C LEU A 163 8.73 -20.16 -26.55
N GLY A 164 7.97 -20.94 -25.77
CA GLY A 164 7.54 -22.29 -26.14
C GLY A 164 6.71 -22.31 -27.42
N ILE A 165 5.80 -21.35 -27.59
CA ILE A 165 5.00 -21.27 -28.82
C ILE A 165 5.85 -20.82 -30.00
N PHE A 166 6.76 -19.86 -29.80
CA PHE A 166 7.68 -19.44 -30.86
C PHE A 166 8.56 -20.61 -31.32
N ALA A 167 9.07 -21.42 -30.39
CA ALA A 167 9.79 -22.66 -30.71
C ALA A 167 8.92 -23.65 -31.49
N GLY A 168 7.66 -23.84 -31.09
CA GLY A 168 6.71 -24.69 -31.82
C GLY A 168 6.42 -24.20 -33.24
N ILE A 169 6.25 -22.89 -33.43
CA ILE A 169 6.06 -22.27 -34.73
C ILE A 169 7.30 -22.47 -35.61
N LEU A 170 8.51 -22.24 -35.07
CA LEU A 170 9.76 -22.44 -35.79
C LEU A 170 9.97 -23.91 -36.19
N MET A 171 9.74 -24.85 -35.26
CA MET A 171 9.84 -26.28 -35.55
C MET A 171 8.82 -26.70 -36.61
N GLY A 172 7.58 -26.21 -36.53
CA GLY A 172 6.55 -26.45 -37.55
C GLY A 172 6.92 -25.86 -38.91
N ALA A 173 7.45 -24.65 -38.95
CA ALA A 173 7.88 -23.98 -40.19
C ALA A 173 9.07 -24.69 -40.84
N PHE A 174 10.09 -25.06 -40.07
CA PHE A 174 11.24 -25.80 -40.60
C PHE A 174 10.86 -27.23 -41.00
N GLY A 175 9.98 -27.90 -40.25
CA GLY A 175 9.44 -29.20 -40.62
C GLY A 175 8.62 -29.14 -41.92
N ALA A 176 7.81 -28.09 -42.08
CA ALA A 176 7.07 -27.83 -43.32
C ALA A 176 8.01 -27.61 -44.51
N LEU A 177 9.02 -26.73 -44.35
CA LEU A 177 10.02 -26.46 -45.38
C LEU A 177 10.74 -27.74 -45.83
N GLN A 178 11.18 -28.58 -44.88
CA GLN A 178 11.83 -29.85 -45.18
C GLN A 178 10.90 -30.85 -45.89
N GLY A 179 9.63 -30.88 -45.49
CA GLY A 179 8.58 -31.65 -46.16
C GLY A 179 8.40 -31.20 -47.61
N PHE A 180 8.28 -29.89 -47.86
CA PHE A 180 8.17 -29.35 -49.22
C PHE A 180 9.42 -29.61 -50.05
N THR A 181 10.62 -29.41 -49.51
CA THR A 181 11.87 -29.71 -50.22
C THR A 181 11.92 -31.17 -50.66
N SER A 182 11.46 -32.10 -49.81
CA SER A 182 11.40 -33.53 -50.14
C SER A 182 10.35 -33.86 -51.21
N LEU A 183 9.21 -33.15 -51.20
CA LEU A 183 8.18 -33.27 -52.25
C LEU A 183 8.70 -32.77 -53.60
N PHE A 184 9.39 -31.62 -53.63
CA PHE A 184 9.98 -31.07 -54.85
C PHE A 184 11.19 -31.86 -55.35
N ALA A 185 11.98 -32.47 -54.46
CA ALA A 185 13.08 -33.36 -54.85
C ALA A 185 12.60 -34.62 -55.60
N ASN A 186 11.34 -35.03 -55.41
CA ASN A 186 10.73 -36.14 -56.14
C ASN A 186 9.85 -35.69 -57.31
N ALA A 187 9.90 -34.40 -57.69
CA ALA A 187 9.05 -33.84 -58.74
C ALA A 187 9.27 -34.52 -60.11
N ASP A 188 10.49 -34.97 -60.41
CA ASP A 188 10.80 -35.65 -61.68
C ASP A 188 10.06 -36.98 -61.88
N LYS A 189 9.54 -37.59 -60.80
CA LYS A 189 8.81 -38.88 -60.85
C LYS A 189 7.30 -38.71 -60.75
N LEU A 190 6.80 -37.53 -60.39
CA LEU A 190 5.40 -37.26 -60.12
C LEU A 190 4.82 -36.33 -61.19
N SER A 191 3.64 -36.67 -61.73
CA SER A 191 2.91 -35.74 -62.60
C SER A 191 2.60 -34.44 -61.86
N LEU A 192 2.72 -33.30 -62.54
CA LEU A 192 2.49 -31.96 -61.97
C LEU A 192 1.17 -31.84 -61.18
N GLY A 193 0.10 -32.51 -61.65
CA GLY A 193 -1.20 -32.56 -60.95
C GLY A 193 -1.12 -33.17 -59.55
N LYS A 194 -0.54 -34.38 -59.42
CA LYS A 194 -0.29 -35.04 -58.13
C LYS A 194 0.54 -34.18 -57.18
N LEU A 195 1.55 -33.49 -57.71
CA LEU A 195 2.42 -32.62 -56.92
C LEU A 195 1.67 -31.40 -56.37
N LEU A 196 0.77 -30.79 -57.16
CA LEU A 196 -0.10 -29.70 -56.72
C LEU A 196 -1.14 -30.15 -55.67
N ILE A 197 -1.68 -31.36 -55.80
CA ILE A 197 -2.64 -31.91 -54.82
C ILE A 197 -1.93 -32.19 -53.49
N ILE A 198 -0.78 -32.89 -53.51
CA ILE A 198 -0.05 -33.24 -52.30
C ILE A 198 0.51 -31.99 -51.60
N SER A 199 1.02 -31.01 -52.37
CA SER A 199 1.53 -29.76 -51.80
C SER A 199 0.41 -28.88 -51.19
N SER A 200 -0.76 -28.79 -51.83
CA SER A 200 -1.90 -28.03 -51.27
C SER A 200 -2.44 -28.63 -49.98
N ILE A 201 -2.55 -29.97 -49.88
CA ILE A 201 -2.93 -30.67 -48.64
C ILE A 201 -1.88 -30.46 -47.54
N SER A 202 -0.59 -30.54 -47.88
CA SER A 202 0.50 -30.33 -46.93
C SER A 202 0.53 -28.88 -46.42
N ALA A 203 0.35 -27.89 -47.30
CA ALA A 203 0.25 -26.49 -46.93
C ALA A 203 -0.95 -26.20 -46.02
N SER A 204 -2.11 -26.80 -46.36
CA SER A 204 -3.34 -26.73 -45.55
C SER A 204 -3.11 -27.24 -44.12
N SER A 205 -2.42 -28.37 -43.96
CA SER A 205 -2.06 -28.94 -42.66
C SER A 205 -1.14 -28.03 -41.84
N VAL A 206 -0.11 -27.45 -42.48
CA VAL A 206 0.83 -26.53 -41.82
C VAL A 206 0.13 -25.26 -41.35
N ILE A 207 -0.77 -24.71 -42.17
CA ILE A 207 -1.56 -23.51 -41.82
C ILE A 207 -2.53 -23.80 -40.67
N LEU A 208 -3.11 -25.00 -40.60
CA LEU A 208 -3.96 -25.41 -39.49
C LEU A 208 -3.18 -25.47 -38.18
N ILE A 209 -2.00 -26.10 -38.18
CA ILE A 209 -1.12 -26.19 -37.00
C ILE A 209 -0.66 -24.79 -36.57
N LEU A 210 -0.27 -23.94 -37.51
CA LEU A 210 0.13 -22.56 -37.24
C LEU A 210 -1.02 -21.75 -36.63
N PHE A 211 -2.24 -21.92 -37.13
CA PHE A 211 -3.42 -21.26 -36.58
C PHE A 211 -3.74 -21.74 -35.15
N LEU A 212 -3.64 -23.04 -34.88
CA LEU A 212 -3.82 -23.59 -33.52
C LEU A 212 -2.80 -23.01 -32.55
N LEU A 213 -1.52 -22.90 -32.96
CA LEU A 213 -0.47 -22.31 -32.15
C LEU A 213 -0.71 -20.82 -31.90
N LEU A 214 -1.03 -20.04 -32.94
CA LEU A 214 -1.34 -18.61 -32.82
C LEU A 214 -2.59 -18.34 -31.97
N ASN A 215 -3.63 -19.17 -32.08
CA ASN A 215 -4.81 -19.10 -31.23
C ASN A 215 -4.49 -19.47 -29.77
N GLY A 216 -3.54 -20.39 -29.56
CA GLY A 216 -2.93 -20.66 -28.26
C GLY A 216 -2.24 -19.42 -27.67
N VAL A 217 -1.41 -18.72 -28.46
CA VAL A 217 -0.79 -17.44 -28.05
C VAL A 217 -1.86 -16.41 -27.68
N ALA A 218 -2.90 -16.27 -28.51
CA ALA A 218 -3.97 -15.32 -28.31
C ALA A 218 -4.65 -15.51 -26.94
N LYS A 219 -4.96 -16.76 -26.59
CA LYS A 219 -5.53 -17.11 -25.28
C LYS A 219 -4.57 -16.85 -24.12
N LEU A 220 -3.28 -17.16 -24.28
CA LEU A 220 -2.26 -16.95 -23.22
C LEU A 220 -1.91 -15.48 -23.01
N THR A 221 -1.96 -14.67 -24.06
CA THR A 221 -1.76 -13.21 -24.00
C THR A 221 -3.04 -12.45 -23.69
N ASN A 222 -4.14 -13.17 -23.46
CA ASN A 222 -5.48 -12.64 -23.21
C ASN A 222 -5.93 -11.61 -24.27
N LYS A 223 -5.42 -11.77 -25.50
CA LYS A 223 -5.73 -10.94 -26.67
C LYS A 223 -6.57 -11.77 -27.63
N SER A 224 -7.69 -11.23 -28.09
CA SER A 224 -8.51 -11.92 -29.08
C SER A 224 -7.86 -11.82 -30.46
N LEU A 225 -7.60 -12.96 -31.11
CA LEU A 225 -7.25 -13.04 -32.54
C LEU A 225 -8.47 -12.83 -33.47
N SER A 226 -9.56 -12.30 -32.90
CA SER A 226 -10.86 -12.10 -33.52
C SER A 226 -10.91 -10.74 -34.21
N SER A 227 -11.31 -10.69 -35.47
CA SER A 227 -11.57 -9.43 -36.17
C SER A 227 -12.86 -8.74 -35.71
N SER A 228 -13.74 -9.43 -34.97
CA SER A 228 -15.00 -8.88 -34.46
C SER A 228 -15.08 -8.95 -32.94
N THR A 229 -15.69 -7.92 -32.35
CA THR A 229 -15.91 -7.75 -30.91
C THR A 229 -17.20 -8.40 -30.42
N ARG A 230 -18.02 -8.97 -31.32
CA ARG A 230 -19.32 -9.58 -30.99
C ARG A 230 -19.16 -11.09 -30.86
N SER A 231 -19.67 -11.64 -29.77
CA SER A 231 -19.59 -13.05 -29.39
C SER A 231 -20.47 -13.99 -30.23
N ASP A 232 -21.35 -13.44 -31.07
CA ASP A 232 -22.39 -14.16 -31.82
C ASP A 232 -22.12 -14.23 -33.33
N ASP A 233 -20.87 -13.96 -33.74
CA ASP A 233 -20.46 -14.05 -35.14
C ASP A 233 -20.03 -15.48 -35.51
N ASN A 234 -20.53 -15.97 -36.64
CA ASN A 234 -20.09 -17.22 -37.26
C ASN A 234 -18.55 -17.26 -37.36
N ILE A 235 -17.95 -18.45 -37.23
CA ILE A 235 -16.49 -18.71 -37.41
C ILE A 235 -15.98 -18.05 -38.70
N PHE A 236 -16.86 -17.94 -39.70
CA PHE A 236 -16.60 -17.29 -40.98
C PHE A 236 -16.33 -15.79 -40.95
N ASN A 237 -16.90 -15.05 -39.99
CA ASN A 237 -16.68 -13.62 -39.82
C ASN A 237 -15.52 -13.34 -38.85
N ARG A 238 -15.21 -14.32 -37.98
CA ARG A 238 -14.20 -14.19 -36.93
C ARG A 238 -12.77 -14.25 -37.45
N HIS A 239 -12.51 -15.08 -38.46
CA HIS A 239 -11.18 -15.28 -39.06
C HIS A 239 -11.21 -15.21 -40.60
N PRO A 240 -11.44 -14.02 -41.19
CA PRO A 240 -11.57 -13.85 -42.64
C PRO A 240 -10.30 -14.24 -43.41
N THR A 241 -9.12 -14.05 -42.81
CA THR A 241 -7.81 -14.36 -43.42
C THR A 241 -7.61 -15.86 -43.64
N LEU A 242 -8.03 -16.72 -42.70
CA LEU A 242 -7.94 -18.18 -42.87
C LEU A 242 -8.80 -18.67 -44.03
N ILE A 243 -10.00 -18.11 -44.17
CA ILE A 243 -10.95 -18.55 -45.20
C ILE A 243 -10.43 -18.19 -46.60
N ILE A 244 -9.83 -17.01 -46.75
CA ILE A 244 -9.20 -16.62 -48.01
C ILE A 244 -8.05 -17.58 -48.34
N ILE A 245 -7.21 -17.91 -47.35
CA ILE A 245 -6.06 -18.82 -47.55
C ILE A 245 -6.53 -20.24 -47.90
N TYR A 246 -7.46 -20.83 -47.15
CA TYR A 246 -8.01 -22.14 -47.47
C TYR A 246 -8.73 -22.14 -48.82
N GLY A 247 -9.42 -21.05 -49.17
CA GLY A 247 -10.05 -20.91 -50.48
C GLY A 247 -9.03 -20.95 -51.63
N ILE A 248 -7.92 -20.22 -51.49
CA ILE A 248 -6.83 -20.26 -52.48
C ILE A 248 -6.21 -21.66 -52.58
N LEU A 249 -6.00 -22.35 -51.46
CA LEU A 249 -5.43 -23.71 -51.45
C LEU A 249 -6.36 -24.75 -52.09
N ILE A 250 -7.66 -24.67 -51.83
CA ILE A 250 -8.67 -25.53 -52.46
C ILE A 250 -8.68 -25.30 -53.97
N LEU A 251 -8.55 -24.04 -54.42
CA LEU A 251 -8.46 -23.73 -55.85
C LEU A 251 -7.25 -24.40 -56.50
N ILE A 252 -6.09 -24.29 -55.88
CA ILE A 252 -4.84 -24.89 -56.37
C ILE A 252 -4.98 -26.42 -56.45
N SER A 253 -5.60 -27.04 -55.44
CA SER A 253 -5.86 -28.48 -55.42
C SER A 253 -6.80 -28.93 -56.55
N LEU A 254 -7.83 -28.12 -56.83
CA LEU A 254 -8.81 -28.38 -57.88
C LEU A 254 -8.23 -28.21 -59.29
N VAL A 255 -7.34 -27.23 -59.48
CA VAL A 255 -6.53 -27.10 -60.70
C VAL A 255 -5.59 -28.30 -60.87
N GLY A 256 -4.92 -28.73 -59.80
CA GLY A 256 -4.07 -29.93 -59.82
C GLY A 256 -4.83 -31.21 -60.22
N SER A 257 -6.03 -31.38 -59.68
CA SER A 257 -6.93 -32.50 -60.01
C SER A 257 -7.41 -32.45 -61.47
N ALA A 258 -7.75 -31.25 -61.98
CA ALA A 258 -8.13 -31.07 -63.39
C ALA A 258 -6.96 -31.39 -64.35
N LEU A 259 -5.73 -31.03 -63.98
CA LEU A 259 -4.52 -31.37 -64.76
C LEU A 259 -4.24 -32.88 -64.76
N GLU A 260 -4.43 -33.55 -63.63
CA GLU A 260 -4.23 -35.00 -63.54
C GLU A 260 -5.27 -35.77 -64.36
N LEU A 261 -6.54 -35.37 -64.29
CA LEU A 261 -7.63 -35.92 -65.09
C LEU A 261 -7.47 -35.63 -66.58
N SER A 262 -6.88 -34.49 -66.94
CA SER A 262 -6.57 -34.17 -68.35
C SER A 262 -5.37 -34.94 -68.89
N ASN A 263 -4.43 -35.36 -68.03
CA ASN A 263 -3.21 -36.07 -68.41
C ASN A 263 -3.40 -37.60 -68.41
N THR A 264 -4.33 -38.12 -67.59
CA THR A 264 -4.74 -39.52 -67.63
C THR A 264 -5.76 -39.73 -68.75
N VAL A 265 -5.25 -40.10 -69.93
CA VAL A 265 -6.04 -40.53 -71.08
C VAL A 265 -7.01 -41.64 -70.65
N ILE A 266 -8.28 -41.32 -70.42
CA ILE A 266 -9.37 -42.30 -70.38
C ILE A 266 -10.41 -41.91 -71.43
N ASN A 267 -10.47 -42.77 -72.44
CA ASN A 267 -11.33 -42.84 -73.61
C ASN A 267 -12.87 -42.84 -73.36
N TYR A 268 -13.41 -42.16 -72.34
CA TYR A 268 -14.85 -42.25 -72.01
C TYR A 268 -15.55 -40.96 -71.54
N ALA A 269 -15.05 -39.78 -71.88
CA ALA A 269 -15.85 -38.55 -71.76
C ALA A 269 -15.70 -37.70 -73.02
N PRO A 270 -16.80 -37.20 -73.61
CA PRO A 270 -16.72 -36.32 -74.75
C PRO A 270 -15.98 -35.05 -74.35
N GLU A 271 -15.29 -34.52 -75.34
CA GLU A 271 -14.25 -33.53 -75.22
C GLU A 271 -14.54 -32.36 -74.26
N GLY A 272 -13.56 -32.08 -73.41
CA GLY A 272 -13.12 -30.70 -73.24
C GLY A 272 -13.88 -29.82 -72.26
N TYR A 273 -14.46 -30.35 -71.18
CA TYR A 273 -15.09 -29.49 -70.15
C TYR A 273 -14.54 -29.61 -68.72
N TRP A 274 -13.49 -30.40 -68.48
CA TRP A 274 -12.88 -30.53 -67.14
C TRP A 274 -12.22 -29.23 -66.62
N TRP A 275 -11.85 -28.31 -67.52
CA TRP A 275 -11.38 -26.95 -67.18
C TRP A 275 -12.51 -26.01 -66.73
N ILE A 276 -13.78 -26.37 -66.96
CA ILE A 276 -14.93 -25.59 -66.47
C ILE A 276 -15.02 -25.69 -64.94
N VAL A 277 -14.63 -26.80 -64.32
CA VAL A 277 -14.73 -26.96 -62.86
C VAL A 277 -13.86 -25.95 -62.10
N PRO A 278 -12.55 -25.77 -62.43
CA PRO A 278 -11.75 -24.67 -61.88
C PRO A 278 -12.31 -23.28 -62.23
N GLY A 279 -12.79 -23.09 -63.47
CA GLY A 279 -13.30 -21.80 -63.93
C GLY A 279 -14.57 -21.35 -63.21
N VAL A 280 -15.53 -22.26 -63.03
CA VAL A 280 -16.78 -22.01 -62.28
C VAL A 280 -16.46 -21.74 -60.81
N TRP A 281 -15.52 -22.49 -60.22
CA TRP A 281 -15.10 -22.27 -58.85
C TRP A 281 -14.35 -20.93 -58.67
N PHE A 282 -13.52 -20.53 -59.63
CA PHE A 282 -12.85 -19.21 -59.64
C PHE A 282 -13.86 -18.06 -59.78
N ILE A 283 -14.86 -18.18 -60.67
CA ILE A 283 -15.94 -17.20 -60.80
C ILE A 283 -16.78 -17.13 -59.52
N TYR A 284 -17.11 -18.28 -58.92
CA TYR A 284 -17.78 -18.33 -57.62
C TYR A 284 -16.93 -17.65 -56.52
N PHE A 285 -15.63 -17.95 -56.45
CA PHE A 285 -14.71 -17.35 -55.48
C PHE A 285 -14.59 -15.83 -55.66
N ILE A 286 -14.44 -15.34 -56.89
CA ILE A 286 -14.43 -13.90 -57.22
C ILE A 286 -15.77 -13.25 -56.89
N THR A 287 -16.88 -13.95 -57.12
CA THR A 287 -18.23 -13.44 -56.81
C THR A 287 -18.43 -13.36 -55.29
N VAL A 288 -17.96 -14.34 -54.52
CA VAL A 288 -17.95 -14.32 -53.04
C VAL A 288 -17.04 -13.22 -52.51
N LEU A 289 -15.87 -13.00 -53.11
CA LEU A 289 -14.95 -11.91 -52.78
C LEU A 289 -15.54 -10.53 -53.08
N LYS A 290 -16.29 -10.38 -54.19
CA LYS A 290 -16.94 -9.13 -54.58
C LYS A 290 -18.25 -8.84 -53.84
N THR A 291 -19.04 -9.86 -53.51
CA THR A 291 -20.28 -9.68 -52.73
C THR A 291 -19.99 -9.36 -51.27
N LYS A 292 -18.88 -9.87 -50.72
CA LYS A 292 -18.33 -9.43 -49.42
C LYS A 292 -17.45 -8.20 -49.59
N LYS A 293 -18.06 -7.07 -49.99
CA LYS A 293 -17.43 -5.73 -49.98
C LYS A 293 -16.70 -5.50 -48.65
N PHE A 294 -15.37 -5.56 -48.68
CA PHE A 294 -14.45 -4.57 -48.13
C PHE A 294 -14.91 -3.88 -46.82
N PHE A 295 -15.05 -4.64 -45.73
CA PHE A 295 -15.38 -4.17 -44.38
C PHE A 295 -14.55 -5.06 -43.44
N ILE A 296 -13.59 -4.60 -42.63
CA ILE A 296 -13.33 -3.32 -41.97
C ILE A 296 -11.81 -3.18 -41.82
N LEU A 297 -11.20 -2.18 -42.46
CA LEU A 297 -9.95 -1.60 -42.00
C LEU A 297 -10.34 -0.30 -41.29
N LYS A 298 -10.68 -0.41 -40.01
CA LYS A 298 -10.70 0.69 -39.04
C LYS A 298 -10.55 0.11 -37.64
#